data_AF-A0A7V9MMA1-F1
#
_entry.id   AF-A0A7V9MMA1-F1
#
_cell.length_a   1.000
_cell.length_b   1.000
_cell.length_c   1.000
_cell.angle_alpha   90.00
_cell.angle_beta   90.00
_cell.angle_gamma   90.00
#
_symmetry.space_group_name_H-M   'P 1'
#
loop_
_entity.id
_entity.type
_entity.pdbx_description
1 polymer ?
#
loop_
_entity_poly.entity_id
_entity_poly.type
_entity_poly.pdbx_seq_one_letter_code
_entity_poly.pdbx_strand_id
1 'polypeptide(L)'
;METNIAIQKNIMQLEAFSGLTEISVKQDFYATVIVANLHSLLIKEAQETAQQQYAYRKHPVKINNNKSFGRIKRVIVELFVCENPEKILETLHEKLIREVLPVRKDRSYPRVVKNKQSKSKHKTFT
;
A
#
# COMPACT_ATOMS: atom_id res chain seq x y z
N MET A 1 -10.69 17.21 3.89
CA MET A 1 -9.99 16.02 4.39
C MET A 1 -10.52 14.79 3.65
N GLU A 2 -9.80 14.32 2.63
CA GLU A 2 -10.11 13.01 2.03
C GLU A 2 -9.79 11.92 3.05
N THR A 3 -10.79 11.13 3.41
CA THR A 3 -10.75 10.30 4.61
C THR A 3 -9.86 9.07 4.38
N ASN A 4 -8.67 9.07 5.01
CA ASN A 4 -7.70 7.97 5.05
C ASN A 4 -8.35 6.60 5.41
N ILE A 5 -9.54 6.63 6.01
CA ILE A 5 -10.42 5.47 6.29
C ILE A 5 -10.56 4.53 5.09
N ALA A 6 -10.70 5.04 3.85
CA ALA A 6 -10.87 4.18 2.69
C ALA A 6 -9.59 3.36 2.38
N ILE A 7 -8.41 3.93 2.63
CA ILE A 7 -7.12 3.26 2.48
C ILE A 7 -6.94 2.26 3.63
N GLN A 8 -7.24 2.68 4.87
CA GLN A 8 -7.17 1.82 6.06
C GLN A 8 -8.05 0.57 5.93
N LYS A 9 -9.29 0.73 5.48
CA LYS A 9 -10.19 -0.42 5.31
C LYS A 9 -9.80 -1.32 4.15
N ASN A 10 -9.54 -0.77 2.96
CA ASN A 10 -9.39 -1.59 1.75
C ASN A 10 -7.95 -2.04 1.48
N ILE A 11 -6.98 -1.16 1.71
CA ILE A 11 -5.56 -1.42 1.42
C ILE A 11 -4.89 -2.03 2.65
N MET A 12 -5.10 -1.44 3.82
CA MET A 12 -4.47 -1.95 5.05
C MET A 12 -5.18 -3.17 5.64
N GLN A 13 -6.46 -3.34 5.33
CA GLN A 13 -7.33 -4.39 5.85
C GLN A 13 -7.44 -4.35 7.38
N LEU A 14 -7.68 -3.17 7.94
CA LEU A 14 -7.71 -2.93 9.40
C LEU A 14 -8.73 -3.81 10.15
N GLU A 15 -9.78 -4.30 9.48
CA GLU A 15 -10.79 -5.19 10.06
C GLU A 15 -10.40 -6.70 9.96
N ALA A 16 -9.22 -7.03 9.44
CA ALA A 16 -8.75 -8.40 9.27
C ALA A 16 -7.91 -8.87 10.46
N PHE A 17 -8.57 -9.05 11.61
CA PHE A 17 -7.93 -9.50 12.84
C PHE A 17 -7.57 -11.00 12.81
N SER A 18 -6.44 -11.33 13.43
CA SER A 18 -5.90 -12.68 13.61
C SER A 18 -6.59 -13.45 14.74
N GLY A 19 -7.25 -12.74 15.66
CA GLY A 19 -7.96 -13.32 16.80
C GLY A 19 -9.15 -12.47 17.26
N LEU A 20 -10.00 -13.09 18.08
CA LEU A 20 -11.22 -12.46 18.62
C LEU A 20 -11.02 -11.83 20.01
N THR A 21 -9.86 -12.03 20.63
CA THR A 21 -9.57 -11.45 21.95
C THR A 21 -9.28 -9.95 21.81
N GLU A 22 -9.61 -9.18 22.85
CA GLU A 22 -9.30 -7.75 22.90
C GLU A 22 -7.81 -7.48 22.66
N ILE A 23 -6.94 -8.33 23.22
CA ILE A 23 -5.48 -8.21 23.09
C ILE A 23 -5.06 -8.42 21.63
N SER A 24 -5.53 -9.48 20.97
CA SER A 24 -5.23 -9.75 19.56
C SER A 24 -5.70 -8.61 18.66
N VAL A 25 -6.92 -8.11 18.87
CA VAL A 25 -7.48 -6.99 18.11
C VAL A 25 -6.63 -5.72 18.27
N LYS A 26 -6.23 -5.39 19.51
CA LYS A 26 -5.34 -4.23 19.77
C LYS A 26 -3.98 -4.41 19.11
N GLN A 27 -3.37 -5.57 19.21
CA GLN A 27 -2.07 -5.87 18.60
C GLN A 27 -2.10 -5.70 17.09
N ASP A 28 -3.08 -6.30 16.42
CA ASP A 28 -3.24 -6.22 14.96
C ASP A 28 -3.49 -4.78 14.49
N PHE A 29 -4.28 -4.01 15.25
CA PHE A 29 -4.51 -2.61 14.98
C PHE A 29 -3.21 -1.81 15.02
N TYR A 30 -2.44 -1.90 16.11
CA TYR A 30 -1.19 -1.15 16.25
C TYR A 30 -0.13 -1.61 15.24
N ALA A 31 -0.02 -2.90 14.97
CA ALA A 31 0.85 -3.43 13.92
C ALA A 31 0.50 -2.84 12.55
N THR A 32 -0.80 -2.76 12.23
CA THR A 32 -1.28 -2.16 10.97
C THR A 32 -0.94 -0.67 10.89
N VAL A 33 -1.06 0.09 11.98
CA VAL A 33 -0.70 1.52 12.04
C VAL A 33 0.80 1.72 11.81
N ILE A 34 1.65 0.92 12.46
CA ILE A 34 3.11 0.98 12.26
C ILE A 34 3.46 0.70 10.80
N VAL A 35 2.90 -0.37 10.21
CA VAL A 35 3.11 -0.70 8.79
C VAL A 35 2.64 0.42 7.87
N ALA A 36 1.53 1.09 8.18
CA ALA A 36 1.01 2.19 7.37
C ALA A 36 1.93 3.42 7.38
N ASN A 37 2.48 3.74 8.55
CA ASN A 37 3.42 4.85 8.70
C ASN A 37 4.73 4.56 7.95
N LEU A 38 5.27 3.34 8.12
CA LEU A 38 6.48 2.93 7.39
C LEU A 38 6.24 2.89 5.88
N HIS A 39 5.08 2.37 5.44
CA HIS A 39 4.69 2.38 4.03
C HIS A 39 4.64 3.80 3.48
N SER A 40 4.07 4.75 4.22
CA SER A 40 3.99 6.15 3.78
C SER A 40 5.37 6.78 3.60
N LEU A 41 6.32 6.49 4.52
CA LEU A 41 7.70 6.97 4.43
C LEU A 41 8.41 6.39 3.20
N LEU A 42 8.41 5.06 3.06
CA LEU A 42 9.10 4.37 1.97
C LEU A 42 8.52 4.71 0.59
N ILE A 43 7.20 4.92 0.52
CA ILE A 43 6.56 5.33 -0.74
C ILE A 43 6.93 6.75 -1.13
N LYS A 44 7.08 7.67 -0.17
CA LYS A 44 7.49 9.03 -0.49
C LYS A 44 8.84 9.04 -1.19
N GLU A 45 9.81 8.32 -0.64
CA GLU A 45 11.16 8.21 -1.21
C GLU A 45 11.13 7.50 -2.58
N ALA A 46 10.49 6.32 -2.66
CA ALA A 46 10.37 5.57 -3.92
C ALA A 46 9.63 6.37 -5.01
N GLN A 47 8.68 7.20 -4.64
CA GLN A 47 7.92 8.03 -5.57
C GLN A 47 8.77 9.14 -6.18
N GLU A 48 9.67 9.76 -5.41
CA GLU A 48 10.61 10.77 -5.89
C GLU A 48 11.59 10.13 -6.90
N THR A 49 12.19 8.99 -6.54
CA THR A 49 13.09 8.26 -7.45
C THR A 49 12.36 7.81 -8.72
N ALA A 50 11.13 7.29 -8.60
CA ALA A 50 10.35 6.85 -9.75
C ALA A 50 9.98 8.00 -10.70
N GLN A 51 9.69 9.20 -10.16
CA GLN A 51 9.39 10.37 -10.99
C GLN A 51 10.59 10.78 -11.85
N GLN A 52 11.79 10.77 -11.26
CA GLN A 52 13.02 11.07 -11.98
C GLN A 52 13.33 9.98 -13.01
N GLN A 53 13.30 8.70 -12.60
CA GLN A 53 13.63 7.57 -13.47
C GLN A 53 12.69 7.47 -14.69
N TYR A 54 11.42 7.80 -14.53
CA TYR A 54 10.41 7.68 -15.58
C TYR A 54 9.98 9.03 -16.16
N ALA A 55 10.77 10.10 -15.99
CA ALA A 55 10.49 11.43 -16.51
C ALA A 55 10.29 11.47 -18.04
N TYR A 56 10.92 10.54 -18.78
CA TYR A 56 10.78 10.40 -20.23
C TYR A 56 9.40 9.88 -20.68
N ARG A 57 8.55 9.38 -19.76
CA ARG A 57 7.24 8.83 -20.11
C ARG A 57 6.24 9.95 -20.36
N LYS A 58 5.34 9.75 -21.34
CA LYS A 58 4.24 10.67 -21.67
C LYS A 58 3.36 11.06 -20.46
N HIS A 59 3.22 10.16 -19.49
CA HIS A 59 2.37 10.39 -18.32
C HIS A 59 3.18 10.30 -17.03
N PRO A 60 2.89 11.17 -16.04
CA PRO A 60 3.51 11.06 -14.73
C PRO A 60 3.16 9.71 -14.10
N VAL A 61 4.13 9.13 -13.43
CA VAL A 61 3.98 7.82 -12.78
C VAL A 61 3.68 7.99 -11.30
N LYS A 62 2.92 7.05 -10.75
CA LYS A 62 2.75 6.88 -9.30
C LYS A 62 3.06 5.46 -8.87
N ILE A 63 3.58 5.27 -7.66
CA ILE A 63 3.77 3.94 -7.09
C ILE A 63 2.40 3.26 -6.90
N ASN A 64 2.36 1.94 -7.13
CA ASN A 64 1.18 1.14 -6.88
C ASN A 64 1.04 0.83 -5.39
N ASN A 65 0.18 1.58 -4.69
CA ASN A 65 -0.06 1.41 -3.25
C ASN A 65 -0.45 -0.01 -2.85
N ASN A 66 -1.25 -0.73 -3.65
CA ASN A 66 -1.66 -2.09 -3.29
C ASN A 66 -0.50 -3.08 -3.36
N LYS A 67 0.28 -3.04 -4.45
CA LYS A 67 1.43 -3.93 -4.59
C LYS A 67 2.52 -3.61 -3.57
N SER A 68 2.85 -2.33 -3.42
CA SER A 68 3.85 -1.87 -2.45
C SER A 68 3.49 -2.25 -1.02
N PHE A 69 2.24 -2.06 -0.59
CA PHE A 69 1.80 -2.44 0.75
C PHE A 69 1.94 -3.96 0.97
N GLY A 70 1.59 -4.77 -0.04
CA GLY A 70 1.82 -6.21 -0.02
C GLY A 70 3.31 -6.61 0.03
N ARG A 71 4.21 -5.84 -0.59
CA ARG A 71 5.66 -6.05 -0.50
C ARG A 71 6.18 -5.77 0.91
N ILE A 72 5.79 -4.64 1.48
CA ILE A 72 6.23 -4.22 2.82
C ILE A 72 5.78 -5.22 3.88
N LYS A 73 4.53 -5.68 3.83
CA LYS A 73 4.01 -6.70 4.74
C LYS A 73 4.83 -8.01 4.76
N ARG A 74 5.52 -8.36 3.66
CA ARG A 74 6.33 -9.59 3.60
C ARG A 74 7.70 -9.45 4.28
N VAL A 75 8.24 -8.24 4.33
CA VAL A 75 9.59 -7.99 4.83
C VAL A 75 9.59 -7.25 6.17
N ILE A 76 8.43 -6.77 6.65
CA ILE A 76 8.33 -5.95 7.85
C ILE A 76 8.92 -6.64 9.09
N VAL A 77 8.62 -7.92 9.30
CA VAL A 77 9.15 -8.66 10.46
C VAL A 77 10.67 -8.82 10.32
N GLU A 78 11.14 -9.12 9.10
CA GLU A 78 12.56 -9.27 8.80
C GLU A 78 13.33 -7.97 9.09
N LEU A 79 12.76 -6.81 8.73
CA LEU A 79 13.35 -5.49 9.01
C LEU A 79 13.61 -5.23 10.50
N PHE A 80 12.83 -5.82 11.40
CA PHE A 80 12.99 -5.63 12.85
C PHE A 80 13.87 -6.69 13.52
N VAL A 81 14.11 -7.82 12.87
CA VAL A 81 14.81 -8.97 13.48
C VAL A 81 16.19 -9.20 12.87
N CYS A 82 16.43 -8.74 11.64
CA CYS A 82 17.73 -8.92 10.98
C CYS A 82 18.80 -7.95 11.50
N GLU A 83 20.05 -8.37 11.43
CA GLU A 83 21.21 -7.53 11.80
C GLU A 83 21.50 -6.44 10.75
N ASN A 84 21.12 -6.66 9.48
CA ASN A 84 21.45 -5.76 8.36
C ASN A 84 20.18 -5.30 7.60
N PRO A 85 19.31 -4.48 8.21
CA PRO A 85 18.05 -4.04 7.60
C PRO A 85 18.24 -3.17 6.36
N GLU A 86 19.39 -2.51 6.23
CA GLU A 86 19.73 -1.64 5.09
C GLU A 86 19.62 -2.38 3.75
N LYS A 87 20.17 -3.60 3.64
CA LYS A 87 20.09 -4.40 2.40
C LYS A 87 18.66 -4.78 2.02
N ILE A 88 17.82 -5.02 3.03
CA ILE A 88 16.40 -5.32 2.83
C ILE A 88 15.68 -4.07 2.32
N LEU A 89 15.97 -2.90 2.90
CA LEU A 89 15.40 -1.62 2.48
C LEU A 89 15.82 -1.26 1.06
N GLU A 90 17.10 -1.42 0.70
CA GLU A 90 17.58 -1.22 -0.68
C GLU A 90 16.85 -2.12 -1.68
N THR A 91 16.80 -3.43 -1.39
CA THR A 91 16.12 -4.42 -2.23
C THR A 91 14.62 -4.11 -2.34
N LEU A 92 14.00 -3.65 -1.25
CA LEU A 92 12.60 -3.26 -1.23
C LEU A 92 12.38 -2.03 -2.10
N HIS A 93 13.20 -0.99 -1.95
CA HIS A 93 13.13 0.25 -2.72
C HIS A 93 13.21 -0.01 -4.22
N GLU A 94 14.17 -0.83 -4.67
CA GLU A 94 14.28 -1.23 -6.07
C GLU A 94 13.01 -1.89 -6.61
N LYS A 95 12.37 -2.74 -5.79
CA LYS A 95 11.11 -3.40 -6.16
C LYS A 95 9.95 -2.39 -6.22
N LEU A 96 9.90 -1.44 -5.30
CA LEU A 96 8.86 -0.41 -5.25
C LEU A 96 8.90 0.48 -6.49
N ILE A 97 10.08 0.96 -6.89
CA ILE A 97 10.23 1.85 -8.05
C ILE A 97 9.80 1.16 -9.35
N ARG A 98 9.96 -0.16 -9.46
CA ARG A 98 9.50 -0.93 -10.63
C ARG A 98 7.96 -1.08 -10.68
N GLU A 99 7.28 -0.99 -9.55
CA GLU A 99 5.84 -1.20 -9.42
C GLU A 99 5.02 0.11 -9.58
N VAL A 100 5.18 0.77 -10.73
CA VAL A 100 4.51 2.05 -11.04
C VAL A 100 3.26 1.92 -11.91
N LEU A 101 2.37 2.90 -11.79
CA LEU A 101 1.16 3.09 -12.60
C LEU A 101 1.18 4.48 -13.26
N PRO A 102 0.77 4.61 -14.54
CA PRO A 102 0.64 5.92 -15.17
C PRO A 102 -0.60 6.67 -14.66
N VAL A 103 -0.45 7.95 -14.34
CA VAL A 103 -1.54 8.86 -14.00
C VAL A 103 -1.98 9.59 -15.27
N ARG A 104 -3.14 9.22 -15.79
CA ARG A 104 -3.75 9.80 -17.00
C ARG A 104 -4.92 10.68 -16.60
N LYS A 105 -4.75 12.01 -16.68
CA LYS A 105 -5.80 12.99 -16.38
C LYS A 105 -6.84 13.05 -17.51
N ASP A 106 -6.39 13.09 -18.76
CA ASP A 106 -7.27 13.30 -19.92
C ASP A 106 -7.58 11.99 -20.65
N ARG A 107 -8.41 11.16 -20.03
CA ARG A 107 -8.84 9.89 -20.66
C ARG A 107 -9.97 10.15 -21.65
N SER A 108 -9.78 9.80 -22.92
CA SER A 108 -10.85 9.82 -23.94
C SER A 108 -12.02 8.90 -23.56
N TYR A 109 -11.74 7.80 -22.86
CA TYR A 109 -12.75 6.89 -22.31
C TYR A 109 -12.65 6.85 -20.78
N PRO A 110 -13.64 7.40 -20.04
CA PRO A 110 -13.62 7.38 -18.59
C PRO A 110 -13.74 5.94 -18.07
N ARG A 111 -13.15 5.68 -16.90
CA ARG A 111 -13.29 4.37 -16.25
C ARG A 111 -14.71 4.26 -15.69
N VAL A 112 -15.53 3.41 -16.31
CA VAL A 112 -16.83 3.03 -15.78
C VAL A 112 -16.64 1.96 -14.70
N VAL A 113 -17.01 2.27 -13.46
CA VAL A 113 -17.00 1.29 -12.35
C VAL A 113 -18.25 0.43 -12.49
N LYS A 114 -18.12 -0.73 -13.15
CA LYS A 114 -19.26 -1.63 -13.45
C LYS A 114 -19.89 -2.23 -12.19
N ASN A 115 -19.09 -2.48 -11.15
CA ASN A 115 -19.55 -3.00 -9.87
C ASN A 115 -19.17 -2.01 -8.77
N LYS A 116 -20.13 -1.22 -8.26
CA LYS A 116 -20.01 -0.60 -6.94
C LYS A 116 -20.09 -1.73 -5.91
N GLN A 117 -19.05 -2.54 -5.78
CA GLN A 117 -18.99 -3.47 -4.66
C GLN A 117 -19.13 -2.65 -3.37
N SER A 118 -20.02 -3.09 -2.48
CA SER A 118 -20.03 -2.61 -1.11
C SER A 118 -18.59 -2.62 -0.62
N LYS A 119 -18.12 -1.52 -0.01
CA LYS A 119 -16.78 -1.45 0.59
C LYS A 119 -16.59 -2.47 1.74
N SER A 120 -17.63 -3.25 2.05
CA SER A 120 -17.59 -4.39 2.94
C SER A 120 -16.87 -5.58 2.30
N LYS A 121 -15.88 -6.12 3.02
CA LYS A 121 -15.24 -7.41 2.74
C LYS A 121 -16.24 -8.58 2.76
N HIS A 122 -17.36 -8.41 3.47
CA HIS A 122 -18.41 -9.40 3.61
C HIS A 122 -19.55 -9.07 2.63
N LYS A 123 -19.73 -9.91 1.62
CA LYS A 123 -20.98 -9.98 0.85
C LYS A 123 -21.87 -10.98 1.54
N THR A 124 -22.98 -10.52 2.10
CA THR A 124 -24.09 -11.43 2.42
C THR A 124 -24.68 -11.90 1.10
N PHE A 125 -24.51 -13.18 0.78
CA PHE A 125 -25.30 -13.81 -0.27
C PHE A 125 -26.68 -14.09 0.34
N THR A 126 -27.65 -13.23 0.03
CA THR A 126 -29.08 -13.54 0.17
C THR A 126 -29.59 -14.07 -1.16
#